data_AF-A0AAE0QYQ2-F1
#
_entry.id   AF-A0AAE0QYQ2-F1
#
_cell.length_a   1.000
_cell.length_b   1.000
_cell.length_c   1.000
_cell.angle_alpha   90.00
_cell.angle_beta   90.00
_cell.angle_gamma   90.00
#
_symmetry.space_group_name_H-M   'P 1'
#
loop_
_entity.id
_entity.type
_entity.pdbx_description
1 polymer ?
#
loop_
_entity_poly.entity_id
_entity_poly.type
_entity_poly.pdbx_seq_one_letter_code
_entity_poly.pdbx_strand_id
1 'polypeptide(L)'
;MSVQLHEDDMMKYITKEIPPYPNPVEFCVSEVAHVTDKKGFKGILALEKFNPPDSEFSWWDLKMNKKEIKSAMEIYIEKNFPNITKAEKKAFLEKFTTSPLFKLQESRYGNYRFTFPLTELMQWYKEQNCGGKDPVLRVHETITYKQEIVYTVLIHSPEG
;
A
#
# COMPACT_ATOMS: atom_id res chain seq x y z
N MET A 1 10.83 11.32 22.43
CA MET A 1 10.53 12.70 22.03
C MET A 1 9.01 12.83 22.02
N SER A 2 8.42 13.39 23.08
CA SER A 2 6.96 13.52 23.20
C SER A 2 6.49 14.77 22.46
N VAL A 3 5.72 14.60 21.39
CA VAL A 3 5.04 15.71 20.71
C VAL A 3 3.82 16.07 21.55
N GLN A 4 3.86 17.20 22.25
CA GLN A 4 2.67 17.79 22.86
C GLN A 4 1.84 18.42 21.73
N LEU A 5 0.69 17.83 21.45
CA LEU A 5 -0.32 18.43 20.57
C LEU A 5 -1.15 19.41 21.39
N HIS A 6 -1.24 20.66 20.93
CA HIS A 6 -2.06 21.69 21.57
C HIS A 6 -3.55 21.31 21.45
N GLU A 7 -4.33 21.57 22.49
CA GLU A 7 -5.75 21.20 22.58
C GLU A 7 -6.58 21.74 21.40
N ASP A 8 -6.25 22.94 20.92
CA ASP A 8 -6.86 23.56 19.74
C ASP A 8 -6.53 22.83 18.42
N ASP A 9 -5.31 22.31 18.28
CA ASP A 9 -4.92 21.51 17.11
C ASP A 9 -5.63 20.15 17.11
N MET A 10 -5.86 19.60 18.30
CA MET A 10 -6.64 18.39 18.51
C MET A 10 -8.11 18.60 18.12
N MET A 11 -8.73 19.69 18.60
CA MET A 11 -10.13 19.98 18.29
C MET A 11 -10.33 20.27 16.82
N LYS A 12 -9.47 21.08 16.20
CA LYS A 12 -9.47 21.34 14.74
C LYS A 12 -9.31 20.05 13.92
N TYR A 13 -8.59 19.07 14.45
CA TYR A 13 -8.39 17.79 13.81
C TYR A 13 -9.60 16.86 13.94
N ILE A 14 -10.22 16.77 15.12
CA ILE A 14 -11.42 15.95 15.38
C ILE A 14 -12.63 16.49 14.61
N THR A 15 -12.76 17.80 14.48
CA THR A 15 -13.87 18.44 13.75
C THR A 15 -13.64 18.51 12.24
N LYS A 16 -12.53 17.96 11.73
CA LYS A 16 -12.27 17.97 10.30
C LYS A 16 -13.28 17.06 9.61
N GLU A 17 -14.12 17.63 8.76
CA GLU A 17 -14.97 16.83 7.87
C GLU A 17 -14.08 15.92 7.02
N ILE A 18 -14.19 14.62 7.28
CA ILE A 18 -13.56 13.60 6.46
C ILE A 18 -14.51 13.40 5.28
N PRO A 19 -14.08 13.67 4.04
CA PRO A 19 -14.93 13.41 2.89
C PRO A 19 -15.33 11.93 2.88
N PRO A 20 -16.57 11.61 2.50
CA PRO A 20 -17.03 10.22 2.42
C PRO A 20 -16.07 9.41 1.54
N TYR A 21 -15.88 8.14 1.91
CA TYR A 21 -15.00 7.23 1.19
C TYR A 21 -15.34 7.30 -0.31
N PRO A 22 -14.39 7.67 -1.19
CA PRO A 22 -14.69 7.82 -2.60
C PRO A 22 -15.21 6.50 -3.16
N ASN A 23 -16.24 6.56 -4.01
CA ASN A 23 -16.66 5.41 -4.82
C ASN A 23 -15.41 4.82 -5.49
N PRO A 24 -15.13 3.51 -5.35
CA PRO A 24 -13.77 3.03 -5.28
C PRO A 24 -13.00 3.32 -6.58
N VAL A 25 -11.85 3.96 -6.41
CA VAL A 25 -10.80 3.96 -7.44
C VAL A 25 -10.21 2.56 -7.44
N GLU A 26 -10.34 1.86 -8.56
CA GLU A 26 -9.68 0.57 -8.74
C GLU A 26 -8.25 0.81 -9.24
N PHE A 27 -7.29 0.23 -8.54
CA PHE A 27 -5.90 0.26 -8.96
C PHE A 27 -5.45 -1.11 -9.42
N CYS A 28 -4.93 -1.19 -10.64
CA CYS A 28 -4.23 -2.35 -11.13
C CYS A 28 -2.77 -2.28 -10.68
N VAL A 29 -2.40 -3.07 -9.67
CA VAL A 29 -1.03 -3.12 -9.14
C VAL A 29 -0.35 -4.37 -9.68
N SER A 30 0.79 -4.20 -10.34
CA SER A 30 1.59 -5.31 -10.87
C SER A 30 2.75 -5.73 -9.98
N GLU A 31 3.25 -4.84 -9.12
CA GLU A 31 4.43 -5.09 -8.29
C GLU A 31 4.16 -4.89 -6.79
N VAL A 32 4.88 -5.64 -5.98
CA VAL A 32 4.94 -5.47 -4.53
C VAL A 32 6.39 -5.29 -4.09
N ALA A 33 6.58 -4.65 -2.94
CA ALA A 33 7.88 -4.38 -2.38
C ALA A 33 7.97 -4.83 -0.92
N HIS A 34 9.07 -5.49 -0.58
CA HIS A 34 9.48 -5.72 0.79
C HIS A 34 10.62 -4.75 1.13
N VAL A 35 10.40 -3.92 2.15
CA VAL A 35 11.35 -2.91 2.59
C VAL A 35 11.90 -3.29 3.95
N THR A 36 13.23 -3.22 4.08
CA THR A 36 13.92 -3.55 5.34
C THR A 36 15.13 -2.65 5.59
N ASP A 37 15.59 -2.64 6.84
CA ASP A 37 16.89 -2.09 7.23
C ASP A 37 18.04 -3.09 6.97
N LYS A 38 19.27 -2.69 7.34
CA LYS A 38 20.47 -3.50 7.20
C LYS A 38 20.41 -4.81 8.00
N LYS A 39 19.72 -4.83 9.14
CA LYS A 39 19.59 -6.02 9.99
C LYS A 39 18.69 -7.04 9.31
N GLY A 40 17.51 -6.63 8.83
CA GLY A 40 16.62 -7.54 8.12
C GLY A 40 17.18 -8.00 6.78
N PHE A 41 17.92 -7.16 6.04
CA PHE A 41 18.65 -7.60 4.84
C PHE A 41 19.61 -8.77 5.14
N LYS A 42 20.43 -8.64 6.19
CA LYS A 42 21.32 -9.72 6.62
C LYS A 42 20.55 -10.96 7.08
N GLY A 43 19.42 -10.78 7.74
CA GLY A 43 18.53 -11.86 8.15
C GLY A 43 17.99 -12.66 6.96
N ILE A 44 17.52 -11.96 5.92
CA ILE A 44 17.04 -12.58 4.68
C ILE A 44 18.13 -13.42 4.03
N LEU A 45 19.36 -12.89 3.93
CA LEU A 45 20.48 -13.64 3.34
C LEU A 45 20.88 -14.87 4.16
N ALA A 46 20.77 -14.80 5.49
CA ALA A 46 21.19 -15.90 6.37
C ALA A 46 20.12 -16.99 6.51
N LEU A 47 18.84 -16.62 6.47
CA LEU A 47 17.71 -17.52 6.71
C LEU A 47 16.95 -17.90 5.44
N GLU A 48 17.28 -17.24 4.31
CA GLU A 48 16.61 -17.39 3.01
C GLU A 48 15.10 -17.16 3.09
N LYS A 49 14.66 -16.29 4.01
CA LYS A 49 13.25 -16.01 4.31
C LYS A 49 13.02 -14.52 4.55
N PHE A 50 11.84 -14.04 4.16
CA PHE A 50 11.44 -12.64 4.30
C PHE A 50 10.75 -12.31 5.63
N ASN A 51 10.23 -13.31 6.35
CA ASN A 51 9.65 -13.07 7.66
C ASN A 51 10.78 -12.93 8.71
N PRO A 52 10.68 -11.95 9.64
CA PRO A 52 11.64 -11.84 10.72
C PRO A 52 11.52 -13.04 11.68
N PRO A 53 12.58 -13.36 12.46
CA PRO A 53 12.61 -14.54 13.32
C PRO A 53 11.44 -14.65 14.30
N ASP A 54 10.93 -13.52 14.76
CA ASP A 54 9.88 -13.43 15.79
C ASP A 54 8.48 -13.15 15.19
N SER A 55 8.29 -13.40 13.90
CA SER A 55 7.03 -13.16 13.19
C SER A 55 6.70 -14.28 12.22
N GLU A 56 5.43 -14.69 12.22
CA GLU A 56 4.88 -15.60 11.21
C GLU A 56 4.52 -14.85 9.92
N PHE A 57 4.42 -13.51 9.98
CA PHE A 57 4.07 -12.68 8.84
C PHE A 57 5.31 -12.13 8.12
N SER A 58 5.20 -12.08 6.79
CA SER A 58 6.06 -11.30 5.91
C SER A 58 5.26 -10.13 5.34
N TRP A 59 5.76 -8.92 5.56
CA TRP A 59 5.06 -7.69 5.20
C TRP A 59 5.49 -7.19 3.82
N TRP A 60 4.50 -6.81 3.01
CA TRP A 60 4.69 -6.34 1.64
C TRP A 60 3.85 -5.09 1.39
N ASP A 61 4.47 -4.07 0.83
CA ASP A 61 3.80 -2.86 0.36
C ASP A 61 3.46 -2.98 -1.12
N LEU A 62 2.35 -2.37 -1.54
CA LEU A 62 2.05 -2.22 -2.96
C LEU A 62 3.06 -1.26 -3.60
N LYS A 63 3.67 -1.67 -4.71
CA LYS A 63 4.54 -0.81 -5.50
C LYS A 63 3.82 -0.40 -6.77
N MET A 64 3.22 0.78 -6.71
CA MET A 64 2.58 1.37 -7.88
C MET A 64 3.62 2.04 -8.77
N ASN A 65 3.48 1.95 -10.08
CA ASN A 65 4.27 2.75 -11.00
C ASN A 65 3.47 3.98 -11.50
N LYS A 66 4.17 4.96 -12.08
CA LYS A 66 3.54 6.19 -12.57
C LYS A 66 2.43 5.94 -13.59
N LYS A 67 2.54 4.87 -14.39
CA LYS A 67 1.56 4.52 -15.42
C LYS A 67 0.29 3.97 -14.77
N GLU A 68 0.41 3.04 -13.82
CA GLU A 68 -0.72 2.48 -13.08
C GLU A 68 -1.50 3.56 -12.33
N ILE A 69 -0.79 4.45 -11.62
CA ILE A 69 -1.40 5.58 -10.92
C ILE A 69 -2.17 6.46 -11.91
N LYS A 70 -1.53 6.81 -13.03
CA LYS A 70 -2.16 7.64 -14.06
C LYS A 70 -3.40 6.97 -14.64
N SER A 71 -3.32 5.69 -15.00
CA SER A 71 -4.44 4.95 -15.58
C SER A 71 -5.63 4.82 -14.63
N ALA A 72 -5.39 4.46 -13.36
CA ALA A 72 -6.45 4.38 -12.35
C ALA A 72 -7.15 5.74 -12.16
N MET A 73 -6.39 6.82 -12.18
CA MET A 73 -6.93 8.17 -12.07
C MET A 73 -7.70 8.62 -13.29
N GLU A 74 -7.24 8.29 -14.50
CA GLU A 74 -7.97 8.60 -15.73
C GLU A 74 -9.35 7.96 -15.71
N ILE A 75 -9.43 6.68 -15.32
CA ILE A 75 -10.68 5.94 -15.15
C ILE A 75 -11.58 6.61 -14.09
N TYR A 76 -11.03 6.95 -12.93
CA TYR A 76 -11.80 7.60 -11.87
C TYR A 76 -12.37 8.95 -12.31
N ILE A 77 -11.55 9.77 -12.99
CA ILE A 77 -11.95 11.09 -13.46
C ILE A 77 -13.04 10.97 -14.53
N GLU A 78 -12.88 10.06 -15.50
CA GLU A 78 -13.88 9.84 -16.54
C GLU A 78 -15.22 9.37 -15.99
N LYS A 79 -15.20 8.52 -14.95
CA LYS A 79 -16.40 7.99 -14.30
C LYS A 79 -17.14 9.02 -13.45
N ASN A 80 -16.42 9.88 -12.74
CA ASN A 80 -17.00 10.78 -11.72
C ASN A 80 -17.11 12.24 -12.16
N PHE A 81 -16.32 12.67 -13.15
CA PHE A 81 -16.25 14.06 -13.61
C PHE A 81 -16.26 14.13 -15.15
N PRO A 82 -17.35 13.72 -15.82
CA PRO A 82 -17.41 13.62 -17.28
C PRO A 82 -17.19 14.96 -18.01
N ASN A 83 -17.44 16.09 -17.34
CA ASN A 83 -17.31 17.44 -17.90
C ASN A 83 -16.04 18.18 -17.48
N ILE A 84 -15.07 17.50 -16.85
CA ILE A 84 -13.84 18.14 -16.38
C ILE A 84 -12.98 18.62 -17.55
N THR A 85 -12.39 19.80 -17.43
CA THR A 85 -11.45 20.31 -18.43
C THR A 85 -10.09 19.63 -18.32
N LYS A 86 -9.29 19.69 -19.40
CA LYS A 86 -7.91 19.16 -19.39
C LYS A 86 -7.03 19.83 -18.33
N ALA A 87 -7.23 21.13 -18.07
CA ALA A 87 -6.48 21.88 -17.06
C ALA A 87 -6.83 21.41 -15.64
N GLU A 88 -8.12 21.24 -15.35
CA GLU A 88 -8.60 20.74 -14.07
C GLU A 88 -8.18 19.28 -13.83
N LYS A 89 -8.22 18.43 -14.87
CA LYS A 89 -7.71 17.05 -14.81
C LYS A 89 -6.24 17.03 -14.40
N LYS A 90 -5.41 17.90 -14.99
CA LYS A 90 -3.99 17.98 -14.64
C LYS A 90 -3.77 18.43 -13.20
N ALA A 91 -4.46 19.49 -12.76
CA ALA A 91 -4.35 20.00 -11.40
C ALA A 91 -4.80 18.98 -10.34
N PHE A 92 -5.87 18.21 -10.62
CA PHE A 92 -6.34 17.13 -9.76
C PHE A 92 -5.28 16.03 -9.60
N LEU A 93 -4.71 15.55 -10.71
CA LEU A 93 -3.66 14.53 -10.71
C LEU A 93 -2.45 14.96 -9.87
N GLU A 94 -1.98 16.19 -10.08
CA GLU A 94 -0.82 16.73 -9.35
C GLU A 94 -1.07 16.76 -7.84
N LYS A 95 -2.26 17.18 -7.40
CA LYS A 95 -2.63 17.20 -5.97
C LYS A 95 -2.71 15.80 -5.37
N PHE A 96 -3.29 14.84 -6.10
CA PHE A 96 -3.55 13.51 -5.57
C PHE A 96 -2.28 12.68 -5.40
N THR A 97 -1.31 12.82 -6.31
CA THR A 97 -0.04 12.06 -6.25
C THR A 97 0.97 12.56 -5.21
N THR A 98 0.57 13.50 -4.34
CA THR A 98 1.43 14.03 -3.27
C THR A 98 1.47 13.17 -2.00
N SER A 99 0.51 12.24 -1.85
CA SER A 99 0.49 11.33 -0.70
C SER A 99 1.77 10.49 -0.62
N PRO A 100 2.31 10.21 0.59
CA PRO A 100 3.48 9.36 0.77
C PRO A 100 3.42 8.02 0.05
N LEU A 101 2.22 7.43 -0.10
CA LEU A 101 2.01 6.16 -0.82
C LEU A 101 2.45 6.24 -2.30
N PHE A 102 2.32 7.42 -2.93
CA PHE A 102 2.69 7.63 -4.33
C PHE A 102 4.15 8.09 -4.50
N LYS A 103 4.90 8.24 -3.41
CA LYS A 103 6.32 8.64 -3.45
C LYS A 103 7.22 7.43 -3.65
N LEU A 104 7.31 7.00 -4.91
CA LEU A 104 7.98 5.74 -5.30
C LEU A 104 9.47 5.66 -4.96
N GLN A 105 10.14 6.80 -4.79
CA GLN A 105 11.58 6.87 -4.53
C GLN A 105 11.92 6.89 -3.04
N GLU A 106 10.98 7.35 -2.21
CA GLU A 106 11.19 7.45 -0.77
C GLU A 106 10.74 6.13 -0.15
N SER A 107 11.59 5.57 0.70
CA SER A 107 11.23 4.40 1.47
C SER A 107 10.76 4.84 2.84
N ARG A 108 9.53 4.46 3.23
CA ARG A 108 8.98 4.79 4.55
C ARG A 108 9.70 4.06 5.68
N TYR A 109 10.27 2.87 5.41
CA TYR A 109 10.63 1.91 6.45
C TYR A 109 12.04 1.29 6.34
N GLY A 110 12.87 1.68 5.37
CA GLY A 110 14.22 1.12 5.27
C GLY A 110 14.99 1.42 3.98
N ASN A 111 16.31 1.23 4.01
CA ASN A 111 17.19 1.57 2.88
C ASN A 111 17.35 0.44 1.85
N TYR A 112 16.84 -0.76 2.15
CA TYR A 112 16.88 -1.91 1.26
C TYR A 112 15.46 -2.25 0.79
N ARG A 113 15.30 -2.47 -0.51
CA ARG A 113 14.01 -2.76 -1.13
C ARG A 113 14.14 -3.93 -2.10
N PHE A 114 13.34 -4.95 -1.88
CA PHE A 114 13.12 -6.04 -2.81
C PHE A 114 11.81 -5.78 -3.55
N THR A 115 11.78 -5.94 -4.86
CA THR A 115 10.57 -5.80 -5.67
C THR A 115 10.33 -7.08 -6.43
N PHE A 116 9.07 -7.54 -6.44
CA PHE A 116 8.65 -8.67 -7.24
C PHE A 116 7.33 -8.37 -7.97
N PRO A 117 7.10 -8.99 -9.14
CA PRO A 117 5.77 -9.06 -9.71
C PRO A 117 4.83 -9.75 -8.73
N LEU A 118 3.67 -9.15 -8.47
CA LEU A 118 2.66 -9.73 -7.57
C LEU A 118 2.27 -11.13 -8.06
N THR A 119 2.14 -11.32 -9.37
CA THR A 119 1.81 -12.62 -9.96
C THR A 119 2.83 -13.72 -9.65
N GLU A 120 4.12 -13.40 -9.67
CA GLU A 120 5.17 -14.37 -9.34
C GLU A 120 5.17 -14.69 -7.85
N LEU A 121 5.05 -13.68 -6.99
CA LEU A 121 4.97 -13.89 -5.55
C LEU A 121 3.77 -14.77 -5.17
N MET A 122 2.62 -14.52 -5.79
CA MET A 122 1.40 -15.32 -5.59
C MET A 122 1.57 -16.76 -6.08
N GLN A 123 2.26 -16.97 -7.21
CA GLN A 123 2.56 -18.30 -7.71
C GLN A 123 3.49 -19.07 -6.77
N TRP A 124 4.55 -18.45 -6.28
CA TRP A 124 5.44 -19.08 -5.31
C TRP A 124 4.71 -19.42 -4.01
N TYR A 125 3.88 -18.52 -3.50
CA TYR A 125 3.10 -18.77 -2.30
C TYR A 125 2.12 -19.94 -2.49
N LYS A 126 1.47 -20.02 -3.66
CA LYS A 126 0.60 -21.15 -4.04
C LYS A 126 1.35 -22.48 -3.98
N GLU A 127 2.53 -22.54 -4.58
CA GLU A 127 3.34 -23.76 -4.67
C GLU A 127 3.94 -24.16 -3.31
N GLN A 128 4.49 -23.20 -2.57
CA GLN A 128 5.28 -23.46 -1.37
C GLN A 128 4.43 -23.54 -0.10
N ASN A 129 3.33 -22.79 -0.03
CA ASN A 129 2.54 -22.64 1.20
C ASN A 129 1.11 -23.20 1.08
N CYS A 130 0.56 -23.30 -0.13
CA CYS A 130 -0.84 -23.74 -0.32
C CYS A 130 -0.96 -25.15 -0.92
N GLY A 131 0.14 -25.90 -1.06
CA GLY A 131 0.13 -27.23 -1.68
C GLY A 131 -0.41 -27.21 -3.11
N GLY A 132 -0.17 -26.12 -3.85
CA GLY A 132 -0.66 -25.91 -5.21
C GLY A 132 -2.12 -25.44 -5.31
N LYS A 133 -2.80 -25.17 -4.19
CA LYS A 133 -4.16 -24.59 -4.17
C LYS A 133 -4.11 -23.07 -4.24
N ASP A 134 -5.15 -22.45 -4.79
CA ASP A 134 -5.19 -20.99 -4.91
C ASP A 134 -5.24 -20.32 -3.53
N PRO A 135 -4.36 -19.34 -3.26
CA PRO A 135 -4.33 -18.65 -1.98
C PRO A 135 -5.56 -17.76 -1.78
N VAL A 136 -5.92 -17.55 -0.51
CA VAL A 136 -7.09 -16.75 -0.12
C VAL A 136 -6.63 -15.38 0.39
N LEU A 137 -7.26 -14.32 -0.12
CA LEU A 137 -7.01 -12.93 0.31
C LEU A 137 -8.14 -12.49 1.23
N ARG A 138 -7.80 -12.02 2.43
CA ARG A 138 -8.76 -11.48 3.40
C ARG A 138 -8.26 -10.20 4.02
N VAL A 139 -9.14 -9.24 4.25
CA VAL A 139 -8.80 -8.07 5.07
C VAL A 139 -8.52 -8.56 6.49
N HIS A 140 -7.28 -8.38 6.94
CA HIS A 140 -6.82 -8.76 8.27
C HIS A 140 -7.01 -7.62 9.27
N GLU A 141 -6.66 -6.41 8.86
CA GLU A 141 -6.71 -5.23 9.71
C GLU A 141 -7.06 -3.99 8.89
N THR A 142 -7.76 -3.05 9.52
CA THR A 142 -7.97 -1.70 9.01
C THR A 142 -7.45 -0.70 10.03
N ILE A 143 -6.37 -0.01 9.69
CA ILE A 143 -5.73 0.97 10.57
C ILE A 143 -6.04 2.38 10.05
N THR A 144 -6.61 3.23 10.90
CA THR A 144 -6.87 4.63 10.57
C THR A 144 -5.76 5.50 11.14
N TYR A 145 -4.91 6.05 10.29
CA TYR A 145 -3.91 7.05 10.62
C TYR A 145 -4.42 8.47 10.36
N LYS A 146 -3.64 9.45 10.82
CA LYS A 146 -3.95 10.89 10.69
C LYS A 146 -4.26 11.35 9.26
N GLN A 147 -3.64 10.69 8.27
CA GLN A 147 -3.67 11.10 6.87
C GLN A 147 -4.02 9.96 5.91
N GLU A 148 -4.12 8.72 6.40
CA GLU A 148 -4.33 7.53 5.56
C GLU A 148 -5.14 6.47 6.30
N ILE A 149 -5.96 5.72 5.56
CA ILE A 149 -6.56 4.47 6.03
C ILE A 149 -5.78 3.36 5.35
N VAL A 150 -5.21 2.45 6.15
CA VAL A 150 -4.42 1.32 5.67
C VAL A 150 -5.24 0.04 5.86
N TYR A 151 -5.43 -0.68 4.76
CA TYR A 151 -5.99 -2.03 4.79
C TYR A 151 -4.85 -3.03 4.67
N THR A 152 -4.68 -3.87 5.68
CA THR A 152 -3.79 -5.02 5.61
C THR A 152 -4.57 -6.20 5.03
N VAL A 153 -4.09 -6.74 3.91
CA VAL A 153 -4.66 -7.96 3.31
C VAL A 153 -3.75 -9.12 3.65
N LEU A 154 -4.29 -10.10 4.39
CA LEU A 154 -3.63 -11.36 4.65
C LEU A 154 -3.83 -12.30 3.46
N ILE A 155 -2.72 -12.90 3.04
CA ILE A 155 -2.69 -13.97 2.06
C ILE A 155 -2.37 -15.25 2.82
N HIS A 156 -3.28 -16.22 2.77
CA HIS A 156 -3.15 -17.46 3.54
C HIS A 156 -3.61 -18.68 2.74
N SER A 157 -3.29 -19.87 3.24
CA SER A 157 -3.70 -21.12 2.60
C SER A 157 -5.22 -21.29 2.71
N PRO A 158 -5.88 -22.01 1.79
CA PRO A 158 -7.32 -22.29 1.90
C PRO A 158 -7.73 -23.02 3.18
N GLU A 159 -6.80 -23.74 3.81
CA GLU A 159 -7.03 -24.63 4.95
C GLU A 159 -6.79 -23.94 6.30
N GLY A 160 -6.15 -22.78 6.30
CA GLY A 160 -5.71 -22.05 7.49
C GLY A 160 -4.69 -21.00 7.11
#